data_AF-A0A2M8E230-F1
#
_entry.id   AF-A0A2M8E230-F1
#
_cell.length_a   1.000
_cell.length_b   1.000
_cell.length_c   1.000
_cell.angle_alpha   90.00
_cell.angle_beta   90.00
_cell.angle_gamma   90.00
#
_symmetry.space_group_name_H-M   'P 1'
#
loop_
_entity.id
_entity.type
_entity.pdbx_description
1 polymer ?
#
loop_
_entity_poly.entity_id
_entity_poly.type
_entity_poly.pdbx_seq_one_letter_code
_entity_poly.pdbx_strand_id
1 'polypeptide(L)'
;MATLVDSCVLIDVLVDDPHWADWSLTQLAHLPLVREALPWDAAFLAGQAFKVYCQLQGDKTSPMPDLYIGAHALVSQFQLLTRDGARYRSYFPRLALVVP
;
A
#
# COMPACT_ATOMS: atom_id res chain seq x y z
N MET A 1 12.76 0.75 11.33
CA MET A 1 11.59 1.29 10.61
C MET A 1 10.75 0.09 10.18
N ALA A 2 9.46 0.04 10.53
CA ALA A 2 8.62 -1.08 10.14
C ALA A 2 8.14 -0.93 8.70
N THR A 3 7.75 -2.04 8.08
CA THR A 3 7.29 -2.11 6.70
C THR A 3 5.86 -2.62 6.68
N LEU A 4 4.94 -1.83 6.13
CA LEU A 4 3.60 -2.27 5.80
C LEU A 4 3.66 -3.03 4.47
N VAL A 5 3.00 -4.17 4.40
CA VAL A 5 2.94 -5.01 3.20
C VAL A 5 1.64 -4.73 2.47
N ASP A 6 1.72 -4.32 1.21
CA ASP A 6 0.55 -4.17 0.36
C ASP A 6 -0.06 -5.53 0.00
N SER A 7 -1.37 -5.54 -0.19
CA SER A 7 -2.14 -6.69 -0.64
C SER A 7 -1.62 -7.29 -1.95
N CYS A 8 -1.12 -6.48 -2.90
CA CYS A 8 -0.59 -6.99 -4.16
C CYS A 8 0.57 -7.98 -3.95
N VAL A 9 1.46 -7.71 -2.99
CA VAL A 9 2.63 -8.56 -2.68
C VAL A 9 2.20 -9.88 -2.08
N LEU A 10 1.20 -9.87 -1.20
CA LEU A 10 0.62 -11.10 -0.65
C LEU A 10 -0.11 -11.90 -1.73
N ILE A 11 -0.86 -11.22 -2.61
CA ILE A 11 -1.57 -11.86 -3.72
C ILE A 11 -0.57 -12.56 -4.64
N ASP A 12 0.53 -11.92 -5.01
CA ASP A 12 1.55 -12.50 -5.90
C ASP A 12 2.03 -13.87 -5.39
N VAL A 13 2.22 -14.01 -4.08
CA VAL A 13 2.61 -15.28 -3.45
C VAL A 13 1.44 -16.27 -3.40
N LEU A 14 0.24 -15.81 -3.05
CA LEU A 14 -0.93 -16.69 -2.91
C LEU A 14 -1.40 -17.29 -4.24
N VAL A 15 -1.13 -16.62 -5.36
CA VAL A 15 -1.54 -17.08 -6.69
C VAL A 15 -0.39 -17.67 -7.51
N ASP A 16 0.80 -17.82 -6.92
CA ASP A 16 2.03 -18.22 -7.62
C ASP A 16 2.24 -17.40 -8.91
N ASP A 17 2.18 -16.06 -8.79
CA ASP A 17 2.32 -15.17 -9.96
C ASP A 17 3.68 -15.38 -10.65
N PRO A 18 3.71 -15.73 -11.95
CA PRO A 18 4.95 -16.13 -12.62
C PRO A 18 5.96 -14.99 -12.83
N HIS A 19 5.55 -13.73 -12.62
CA HIS A 19 6.43 -12.57 -12.75
C HIS A 19 6.87 -12.05 -11.38
N TRP A 20 6.01 -12.16 -10.38
CA TRP A 20 6.18 -11.44 -9.12
C TRP A 20 6.36 -12.32 -7.89
N ALA A 21 5.99 -13.60 -7.92
CA ALA A 21 6.07 -14.48 -6.76
C ALA A 21 7.49 -14.53 -6.18
N ASP A 22 8.52 -14.69 -7.02
CA ASP A 22 9.93 -14.77 -6.57
C ASP A 22 10.38 -13.47 -5.87
N TRP A 23 10.04 -12.32 -6.44
CA TRP A 23 10.36 -11.03 -5.83
C TRP A 23 9.62 -10.87 -4.49
N SER A 24 8.32 -11.12 -4.47
CA SER A 24 7.47 -11.00 -3.28
C SER A 24 7.92 -11.96 -2.17
N LEU A 25 8.21 -13.22 -2.49
CA LEU A 25 8.76 -14.20 -1.56
C LEU A 25 10.11 -13.75 -0.99
N THR A 26 11.00 -13.21 -1.83
CA THR A 26 12.31 -12.70 -1.38
C THR A 26 12.15 -11.56 -0.37
N GLN A 27 11.20 -10.65 -0.59
CA GLN A 27 10.92 -9.55 0.33
C GLN A 27 10.29 -10.04 1.65
N LEU A 28 9.49 -11.11 1.60
CA LEU A 28 8.79 -11.67 2.76
C LEU A 28 9.63 -12.69 3.57
N ALA A 29 10.64 -13.31 2.95
CA ALA A 29 11.39 -14.47 3.47
C ALA A 29 12.06 -14.28 4.84
N HIS A 30 12.18 -13.04 5.33
CA HIS A 30 12.91 -12.73 6.56
C HIS A 30 12.11 -11.92 7.58
N LEU A 31 10.80 -11.76 7.38
CA LEU A 31 9.98 -10.87 8.20
C LEU A 31 8.88 -11.66 8.95
N PRO A 32 8.82 -11.61 10.29
CA PRO A 32 7.65 -12.08 11.00
C PRO A 32 6.46 -11.17 10.66
N LEU A 33 5.45 -11.72 9.99
CA LEU A 33 4.22 -10.98 9.69
C LEU A 33 3.38 -10.83 10.95
N VAL A 34 3.13 -9.58 11.32
CA VAL A 34 2.24 -9.21 12.41
C VAL A 34 1.11 -8.36 11.88
N ARG A 35 -0.10 -8.54 12.44
CA ARG A 35 -1.25 -7.72 12.08
C ARG A 35 -1.21 -6.42 12.86
N GLU A 36 -1.07 -5.30 12.16
CA GLU A 36 -1.20 -3.97 12.76
C GLU A 36 -2.65 -3.48 12.72
N ALA A 37 -3.09 -2.79 13.77
CA ALA A 37 -4.42 -2.20 13.80
C ALA A 37 -4.44 -0.93 12.93
N LEU A 38 -5.45 -0.78 12.08
CA LEU A 38 -5.59 0.41 11.24
C LEU A 38 -5.83 1.66 12.13
N PRO A 39 -4.95 2.67 12.12
CA PRO A 39 -5.14 3.90 12.88
C PRO A 39 -6.37 4.67 12.38
N TRP A 40 -7.14 5.26 13.28
CA TRP A 40 -8.30 6.07 12.91
C TRP A 40 -7.94 7.25 11.99
N ASP A 41 -6.80 7.89 12.22
CA ASP A 41 -6.31 9.01 11.41
C ASP A 41 -6.04 8.61 9.94
N ALA A 42 -5.75 7.33 9.70
CA ALA A 42 -5.57 6.81 8.34
C ALA A 42 -6.86 6.91 7.52
N ALA A 43 -8.04 6.82 8.14
CA ALA A 43 -9.31 6.97 7.44
C ALA A 43 -9.52 8.39 6.90
N PHE A 44 -9.17 9.41 7.70
CA PHE A 44 -9.24 10.80 7.26
C PHE A 44 -8.27 11.07 6.10
N LEU A 45 -7.03 10.58 6.21
CA LEU A 45 -6.04 10.73 5.17
C LEU A 45 -6.40 9.96 3.88
N ALA A 46 -6.95 8.75 3.99
CA ALA A 46 -7.46 7.99 2.85
C ALA A 46 -8.61 8.73 2.15
N GLY A 47 -9.50 9.37 2.91
CA GLY A 47 -10.56 10.23 2.37
C GLY A 47 -10.03 11.45 1.62
N GLN A 48 -8.96 12.09 2.13
CA GLN A 48 -8.29 13.18 1.41
C GLN A 48 -7.66 12.70 0.10
N ALA A 49 -6.98 11.55 0.11
CA ALA A 49 -6.43 10.96 -1.11
C ALA A 49 -7.53 10.60 -2.12
N PHE A 50 -8.67 10.09 -1.64
CA PHE A 50 -9.81 9.77 -2.50
C PHE A 50 -10.45 11.02 -3.10
N LYS A 51 -10.52 12.13 -2.35
CA LYS A 51 -10.96 13.42 -2.89
C LYS A 51 -10.07 13.85 -4.08
N VAL A 52 -8.76 13.67 -3.98
CA VAL A 52 -7.82 13.94 -5.09
C VAL A 52 -8.08 13.00 -6.27
N TYR A 53 -8.29 11.70 -6.02
CA TYR A 53 -8.68 10.74 -7.05
C TYR A 53 -9.91 11.20 -7.84
N CYS A 54 -10.99 11.60 -7.15
CA CYS A 54 -12.22 12.09 -7.79
C CYS A 54 -11.97 13.36 -8.64
N GLN A 55 -11.09 14.26 -8.18
CA GLN A 55 -10.75 15.48 -8.92
C GLN A 55 -9.99 15.19 -10.23
N LEU A 56 -9.26 14.08 -10.30
CA LEU A 56 -8.50 13.65 -11.47
C LEU A 56 -9.33 12.77 -12.45
N GLN A 57 -10.67 12.85 -12.37
CA GLN A 57 -11.64 12.04 -13.13
C GLN A 57 -11.62 10.54 -12.85
N GLY A 58 -11.38 10.16 -11.59
CA GLY A 58 -11.62 8.80 -11.15
C GLY A 58 -13.09 8.38 -11.27
N ASP A 59 -13.35 7.20 -11.81
CA ASP A 59 -14.68 6.61 -12.03
C ASP A 59 -15.25 5.86 -10.81
N LYS A 60 -14.43 5.66 -9.77
CA LYS A 60 -14.83 4.94 -8.56
C LYS A 60 -15.66 5.82 -7.65
N THR A 61 -16.72 5.22 -7.11
CA THR A 61 -17.66 5.86 -6.17
C THR A 61 -17.30 5.65 -4.70
N SER A 62 -16.31 4.80 -4.41
CA SER A 62 -15.86 4.49 -3.04
C SER A 62 -14.33 4.51 -2.93
N PRO A 63 -13.78 4.87 -1.75
CA PRO A 63 -12.33 4.85 -1.52
C PRO A 63 -11.74 3.46 -1.79
N MET A 64 -10.62 3.43 -2.53
CA MET A 64 -9.92 2.17 -2.83
C MET A 64 -9.22 1.65 -1.57
N PRO A 65 -9.17 0.32 -1.34
CA PRO A 65 -8.38 -0.26 -0.26
C PRO A 65 -6.92 0.23 -0.23
N ASP A 66 -6.30 0.44 -1.41
CA ASP A 66 -4.93 0.96 -1.54
C ASP A 66 -4.75 2.32 -0.85
N LEU A 67 -5.78 3.17 -0.84
CA LEU A 67 -5.70 4.48 -0.18
C LEU A 67 -5.62 4.31 1.34
N TYR A 68 -6.30 3.32 1.90
CA TYR A 68 -6.16 2.99 3.32
C TYR A 68 -4.79 2.40 3.62
N ILE A 69 -4.24 1.56 2.73
CA ILE A 69 -2.89 0.98 2.89
C ILE A 69 -1.82 2.09 2.89
N GLY A 70 -1.87 2.99 1.90
CA GLY A 70 -0.93 4.11 1.80
C GLY A 70 -1.07 5.10 2.95
N ALA A 71 -2.30 5.41 3.35
CA ALA A 71 -2.57 6.27 4.49
C ALA A 71 -2.08 5.65 5.82
N HIS A 72 -2.30 4.36 6.02
CA HIS A 72 -1.84 3.62 7.20
C HIS A 72 -0.31 3.67 7.30
N ALA A 73 0.38 3.37 6.21
CA ALA A 73 1.84 3.41 6.18
C ALA A 73 2.37 4.83 6.47
N LEU A 74 1.76 5.86 5.87
CA LEU A 74 2.22 7.24 6.05
C LEU A 74 1.97 7.76 7.47
N VAL A 75 0.78 7.51 8.04
CA VAL A 75 0.43 7.92 9.41
C VAL A 75 1.33 7.23 10.44
N SER A 76 1.63 5.95 10.24
CA SER A 76 2.46 5.16 11.16
C SER A 76 3.96 5.34 10.92
N GLN A 77 4.36 6.16 9.94
CA GLN A 77 5.75 6.36 9.54
C GLN A 77 6.46 5.06 9.13
N PHE A 78 5.72 4.15 8.48
CA PHE A 78 6.24 2.91 7.92
C PHE A 78 6.67 3.11 6.47
N GLN A 79 7.55 2.23 6.02
CA GLN A 79 7.72 2.00 4.58
C GLN A 79 6.54 1.19 4.05
N LEU A 80 6.22 1.32 2.78
CA LEU A 80 5.26 0.47 2.11
C LEU A 80 5.96 -0.40 1.06
N LEU A 81 5.84 -1.72 1.23
CA LEU A 81 6.25 -2.71 0.25
C LEU A 81 5.11 -2.94 -0.74
N THR A 82 5.31 -2.59 -2.02
CA THR A 82 4.27 -2.63 -3.06
C THR A 82 4.88 -2.73 -4.45
N ARG A 83 4.13 -3.27 -5.41
CA ARG A 83 4.47 -3.16 -6.84
C ARG A 83 3.95 -1.88 -7.48
N ASP A 84 2.92 -1.26 -6.90
CA ASP A 84 2.19 -0.14 -7.49
C ASP A 84 2.82 1.22 -7.12
N GLY A 85 4.13 1.36 -7.28
CA GLY A 85 4.87 2.56 -6.84
C GLY A 85 4.35 3.87 -7.41
N ALA A 86 3.93 3.88 -8.69
CA ALA A 86 3.38 5.07 -9.34
C ALA A 86 2.05 5.54 -8.71
N ARG A 87 1.19 4.60 -8.29
CA ARG A 87 -0.09 4.89 -7.63
C ARG A 87 0.17 5.57 -6.29
N TYR A 88 1.01 4.97 -5.46
CA TYR A 88 1.28 5.50 -4.12
C TYR A 88 2.02 6.84 -4.17
N ARG A 89 2.94 7.05 -5.12
CA ARG A 89 3.60 8.37 -5.29
C ARG A 89 2.62 9.49 -5.66
N SER A 90 1.58 9.18 -6.44
CA SER A 90 0.58 10.16 -6.85
C SER A 90 -0.25 10.70 -5.68
N TYR A 91 -0.58 9.84 -4.70
CA TYR A 91 -1.46 10.20 -3.58
C TYR A 91 -0.71 10.47 -2.27
N PHE A 92 0.47 9.86 -2.09
CA PHE A 92 1.27 9.90 -0.86
C PHE A 92 2.74 10.20 -1.21
N PRO A 93 3.07 11.41 -1.73
CA PRO A 93 4.41 11.73 -2.23
C PRO A 93 5.52 11.68 -1.17
N ARG A 94 5.16 11.69 0.12
CA ARG A 94 6.10 11.57 1.25
C ARG A 94 6.24 10.14 1.80
N LEU A 95 5.47 9.18 1.26
CA LEU A 95 5.53 7.80 1.71
C LEU A 95 6.79 7.14 1.17
N ALA A 96 7.57 6.53 2.07
CA ALA A 96 8.72 5.73 1.69
C ALA A 96 8.25 4.40 1.09
N LEU A 97 8.72 4.07 -0.11
CA LEU A 97 8.29 2.89 -0.86
C LEU A 97 9.45 1.92 -1.04
N VAL A 98 9.17 0.63 -0.88
CA VAL A 98 9.98 -0.49 -1.36
C VAL A 98 9.24 -1.05 -2.58
N VAL A 99 9.80 -0.81 -3.75
CA VAL A 99 9.24 -1.18 -5.05
C VAL A 99 10.29 -1.97 -5.84
N PRO A 100 9.90 -2.78 -6.83
CA PRO A 100 10.82 -3.35 -7.80
C PRO A 100 11.64 -2.26 -8.54
#